data_AF-A0A5N9GKP5-F1
#
_entry.id   AF-A0A5N9GKP5-F1
#
_cell.length_a   1.000
_cell.length_b   1.000
_cell.length_c   1.000
_cell.angle_alpha   90.00
_cell.angle_beta   90.00
_cell.angle_gamma   90.00
#
_symmetry.space_group_name_H-M   'P 1'
#
loop_
_entity.id
_entity.type
_entity.pdbx_description
1 polymer ?
#
loop_
_entity_poly.entity_id
_entity_poly.type
_entity_poly.pdbx_seq_one_letter_code
_entity_poly.pdbx_strand_id
1 'polypeptide(L)'
;IDVLVHKAVSAARKYHAAGIILSGGVAANSALRLELETRSPVPVIMPRPSLCTDNGAMVAAAGFFGRNRTKPSFVEDVVPSLRLGTI
;
A
#
# COMPACT_ATOMS: atom_id res chain seq x y z
N ILE A 1 -13.88 7.77 -8.33
CA ILE A 1 -13.32 6.40 -8.43
C ILE A 1 -12.55 6.24 -9.74
N ASP A 2 -13.12 6.62 -10.89
CA ASP A 2 -12.49 6.47 -12.21
C ASP A 2 -11.06 6.98 -12.34
N VAL A 3 -10.78 8.19 -11.83
CA VAL A 3 -9.43 8.76 -11.89
C VAL A 3 -8.40 7.90 -11.14
N LEU A 4 -8.79 7.29 -10.01
CA LEU A 4 -7.90 6.41 -9.25
C LEU A 4 -7.60 5.14 -10.03
N VAL A 5 -8.65 4.50 -10.58
CA VAL A 5 -8.54 3.26 -11.36
C VAL A 5 -7.70 3.49 -12.62
N HIS A 6 -8.01 4.53 -13.38
CA HIS A 6 -7.29 4.88 -14.60
C HIS A 6 -5.80 5.14 -14.33
N LYS A 7 -5.47 5.91 -13.28
CA LYS A 7 -4.08 6.21 -12.94
C LYS A 7 -3.33 4.98 -12.41
N ALA A 8 -3.95 4.17 -11.56
CA ALA A 8 -3.34 2.95 -11.03
C ALA A 8 -3.02 1.96 -12.16
N VAL A 9 -3.97 1.71 -13.04
CA VAL A 9 -3.80 0.80 -14.18
C VAL A 9 -2.78 1.35 -15.20
N SER A 10 -2.76 2.65 -15.44
CA SER A 10 -1.75 3.26 -16.31
C SER A 10 -0.34 3.20 -15.71
N ALA A 11 -0.21 3.37 -14.39
CA ALA A 11 1.06 3.18 -13.70
C ALA A 11 1.53 1.73 -13.77
N ALA A 12 0.63 0.76 -13.54
CA ALA A 12 0.96 -0.66 -13.64
C ALA A 12 1.52 -1.03 -15.02
N ARG A 13 0.91 -0.51 -16.09
CA ARG A 13 1.44 -0.66 -17.47
C ARG A 13 2.80 0.02 -17.65
N LYS A 14 2.91 1.28 -17.24
CA LYS A 14 4.14 2.10 -17.41
C LYS A 14 5.35 1.47 -16.74
N TYR A 15 5.17 0.89 -15.55
CA TYR A 15 6.25 0.32 -14.76
C TYR A 15 6.36 -1.20 -14.89
N HIS A 16 5.61 -1.81 -15.82
CA HIS A 16 5.54 -3.26 -16.00
C HIS A 16 5.33 -4.02 -14.67
N ALA A 17 4.45 -3.48 -13.82
CA ALA A 17 4.23 -4.02 -12.48
C ALA A 17 3.60 -5.42 -12.56
N ALA A 18 4.06 -6.33 -11.70
CA ALA A 18 3.52 -7.68 -11.61
C ALA A 18 2.10 -7.73 -11.01
N GLY A 19 1.66 -6.67 -10.35
CA GLY A 19 0.35 -6.57 -9.71
C GLY A 19 0.10 -5.20 -9.10
N ILE A 20 -1.14 -4.97 -8.67
CA ILE A 20 -1.57 -3.76 -7.95
C ILE A 20 -1.99 -4.16 -6.54
N ILE A 21 -1.52 -3.46 -5.52
CA ILE A 21 -1.99 -3.62 -4.14
C ILE A 21 -2.89 -2.43 -3.81
N LEU A 22 -4.13 -2.69 -3.39
CA LEU A 22 -5.08 -1.67 -2.97
C LEU A 22 -5.22 -1.69 -1.44
N SER A 23 -4.68 -0.66 -0.77
CA SER A 23 -4.69 -0.49 0.69
C SER A 23 -5.02 0.96 1.09
N GLY A 24 -5.13 1.23 2.40
CA GLY A 24 -5.55 2.52 2.96
C GLY A 24 -7.05 2.57 3.26
N GLY A 25 -7.51 3.56 4.05
CA GLY A 25 -8.91 3.62 4.50
C GLY A 25 -9.94 3.60 3.36
N VAL A 26 -9.65 4.28 2.25
CA VAL A 26 -10.52 4.32 1.05
C VAL A 26 -10.56 2.97 0.32
N ALA A 27 -9.57 2.09 0.50
CA ALA A 27 -9.57 0.75 -0.06
C ALA A 27 -10.68 -0.15 0.51
N ALA A 28 -11.35 0.23 1.60
CA ALA A 28 -12.55 -0.46 2.08
C ALA A 28 -13.80 -0.21 1.20
N ASN A 29 -13.75 0.75 0.27
CA ASN A 29 -14.86 1.06 -0.63
C ASN A 29 -15.08 -0.08 -1.65
N SER A 30 -16.24 -0.72 -1.60
CA SER A 30 -16.58 -1.87 -2.45
C SER A 30 -16.61 -1.54 -3.95
N ALA A 31 -17.11 -0.36 -4.33
CA ALA A 31 -17.16 0.05 -5.73
C ALA A 31 -15.74 0.25 -6.31
N LEU A 32 -14.83 0.84 -5.54
CA LEU A 32 -13.42 0.98 -5.95
C LEU A 32 -12.74 -0.38 -6.13
N ARG A 33 -12.98 -1.32 -5.22
CA ARG A 33 -12.44 -2.69 -5.30
C ARG A 33 -12.88 -3.37 -6.59
N LEU A 34 -14.19 -3.38 -6.85
CA LEU A 34 -14.79 -4.00 -8.03
C LEU A 34 -14.26 -3.39 -9.34
N GLU A 35 -14.24 -2.06 -9.43
CA GLU A 35 -13.76 -1.35 -10.61
C GLU A 35 -12.29 -1.63 -10.90
N LEU A 36 -11.45 -1.65 -9.86
CA LEU A 36 -10.02 -1.89 -10.03
C LEU A 36 -9.74 -3.35 -10.42
N GLU A 37 -10.42 -4.31 -9.81
CA GLU A 37 -10.31 -5.73 -10.16
C GLU A 37 -10.75 -6.00 -11.60
N THR A 38 -11.88 -5.40 -12.01
CA THR A 38 -12.45 -5.58 -13.35
C THR A 38 -11.56 -4.98 -14.45
N ARG A 39 -10.95 -3.82 -14.19
CA ARG A 39 -10.23 -3.03 -15.22
C ARG A 39 -8.73 -3.24 -15.20
N SER A 40 -8.18 -3.91 -14.19
CA SER A 40 -6.76 -4.14 -14.08
C SER A 40 -6.31 -5.27 -15.02
N PRO A 41 -5.28 -5.04 -15.85
CA PRO A 41 -4.68 -6.10 -16.68
C PRO A 41 -3.74 -7.01 -15.89
N VAL A 42 -3.51 -6.73 -14.62
CA VAL A 42 -2.62 -7.47 -13.71
C VAL A 42 -3.37 -7.82 -12.42
N PRO A 43 -2.93 -8.85 -11.67
CA PRO A 43 -3.56 -9.22 -10.41
C PRO A 43 -3.71 -8.04 -9.45
N VAL A 44 -4.87 -7.94 -8.81
CA VAL A 44 -5.14 -6.95 -7.76
C VAL A 44 -5.20 -7.66 -6.42
N ILE A 45 -4.36 -7.26 -5.48
CA ILE A 45 -4.30 -7.82 -4.12
C ILE A 45 -4.93 -6.81 -3.17
N MET A 46 -5.90 -7.28 -2.39
CA MET A 46 -6.66 -6.44 -1.45
C MET A 46 -6.67 -7.09 -0.07
N PRO A 47 -6.23 -6.40 0.99
CA PRO A 47 -6.39 -6.90 2.36
C PRO A 47 -7.87 -7.00 2.75
N ARG A 48 -8.14 -7.76 3.82
CA ARG A 48 -9.43 -7.66 4.52
C ARG A 48 -9.68 -6.20 4.91
N PRO A 49 -10.92 -5.68 4.85
CA PRO A 49 -11.21 -4.27 5.16
C PRO A 49 -10.64 -3.80 6.52
N SER A 50 -10.67 -4.66 7.54
CA SER A 50 -10.10 -4.37 8.87
C SER A 50 -8.59 -4.16 8.89
N LEU A 51 -7.87 -4.59 7.86
CA LEU A 51 -6.43 -4.39 7.68
C LEU A 51 -6.11 -3.23 6.74
N CYS A 52 -7.11 -2.59 6.13
CA CYS A 52 -6.91 -1.48 5.19
C CYS A 52 -6.73 -0.13 5.90
N THR A 53 -7.32 0.06 7.08
CA THR A 53 -7.14 1.29 7.89
C THR A 53 -5.84 1.25 8.68
N ASP A 54 -5.39 2.41 9.16
CA ASP A 54 -4.20 2.48 10.01
C ASP A 54 -4.38 1.63 11.27
N ASN A 55 -3.45 0.70 11.50
CA ASN A 55 -3.52 -0.25 12.61
C ASN A 55 -2.13 -0.67 13.10
N GLY A 56 -2.05 -1.20 14.33
CA GLY A 56 -0.76 -1.64 14.88
C GLY A 56 -0.13 -2.81 14.14
N ALA A 57 -0.92 -3.65 13.45
CA ALA A 57 -0.41 -4.82 12.76
C ALA A 57 0.46 -4.45 11.54
N MET A 58 0.13 -3.39 10.80
CA MET A 58 0.98 -2.93 9.69
C MET A 58 2.33 -2.41 10.17
N VAL A 59 2.37 -1.72 11.32
CA VAL A 59 3.61 -1.21 11.93
C VAL A 59 4.47 -2.37 12.41
N ALA A 60 3.87 -3.34 13.12
CA ALA A 60 4.56 -4.54 13.57
C ALA A 60 5.13 -5.37 12.40
N ALA A 61 4.35 -5.54 11.33
CA ALA A 61 4.80 -6.24 10.13
C ALA A 61 5.97 -5.51 9.45
N ALA A 62 5.88 -4.19 9.29
CA ALA A 62 6.96 -3.40 8.71
C ALA A 62 8.27 -3.53 9.51
N GLY A 63 8.20 -3.47 10.85
CA GLY A 63 9.35 -3.72 11.71
C GLY A 63 9.91 -5.13 11.58
N PHE A 64 9.04 -6.15 11.60
CA PHE A 64 9.46 -7.56 11.53
C PHE A 64 10.17 -7.89 10.21
N PHE A 65 9.62 -7.46 9.07
CA PHE A 65 10.21 -7.69 7.75
C PHE A 65 11.37 -6.73 7.44
N GLY A 66 11.36 -5.54 8.02
CA GLY A 66 12.38 -4.50 7.84
C GLY A 66 13.61 -4.61 8.74
N ARG A 67 13.61 -5.49 9.75
CA ARG A 67 14.65 -5.60 10.80
C ARG A 67 16.10 -5.73 10.32
N ASN A 68 16.33 -6.16 9.09
CA ASN A 68 17.67 -6.27 8.50
C ASN A 68 18.12 -5.01 7.74
N ARG A 69 17.20 -4.08 7.46
CA ARG A 69 17.45 -2.83 6.72
C ARG A 69 17.82 -1.69 7.65
N THR A 70 17.12 -1.60 8.78
CA THR A 70 17.35 -0.59 9.81
C THR A 70 17.71 -1.27 11.12
N LYS A 71 18.74 -0.78 11.80
CA LYS A 71 19.05 -1.18 13.18
C LYS A 71 18.28 -0.24 14.10
N PRO A 72 17.25 -0.72 14.81
CA PRO A 72 16.49 0.13 15.72
C PRO A 72 17.42 0.69 16.80
N SER A 73 17.36 2.00 17.00
CA SER A 73 18.05 2.69 18.08
C SER A 73 17.05 3.10 19.16
N PHE A 74 17.44 3.03 20.43
CA PHE A 74 16.61 3.45 21.56
C PHE A 74 16.50 4.97 21.72
N VAL A 75 17.17 5.74 20.84
CA VAL A 75 17.19 7.22 20.83
C VAL A 75 16.67 7.79 19.51
N GLU A 76 15.68 7.13 18.88
CA GLU A 76 15.01 7.66 17.70
C GLU A 76 13.95 8.71 18.07
N ASP A 77 13.94 9.83 17.34
CA ASP A 77 12.93 10.88 17.45
C ASP A 77 11.93 10.78 16.29
N VAL A 78 10.78 11.44 16.43
CA VAL A 78 9.77 11.50 15.38
C VAL A 78 10.30 12.31 14.20
N VAL A 79 10.08 11.82 12.98
CA VAL A 79 10.38 12.55 11.74
C VAL A 79 9.06 12.93 11.05
N PRO A 80 8.49 14.13 11.35
CA PRO A 80 7.34 14.63 10.61
C PRO A 80 7.70 14.75 9.12
N SER A 81 6.90 14.15 8.24
CA SER A 81 7.15 14.10 6.78
C SER A 81 8.23 13.11 6.31
N LEU A 82 8.45 12.01 7.05
CA LEU A 82 9.28 10.89 6.59
C LEU A 82 8.95 10.49 5.13
N ARG A 83 9.97 10.46 4.26
CA ARG A 83 9.82 10.13 2.85
C ARG A 83 10.03 8.63 2.63
N LEU A 84 9.30 8.05 1.68
CA LEU A 84 9.53 6.67 1.26
C LEU A 84 10.89 6.56 0.53
N GLY A 85 11.64 5.50 0.82
CA GLY A 85 12.94 5.21 0.19
C GLY A 85 14.15 5.89 0.86
N THR A 86 13.95 6.60 1.96
CA THR A 86 15.06 7.20 2.74
C THR A 86 15.51 6.34 3.93
N ILE A 87 14.85 5.20 4.16
CA ILE A 87 15.14 4.21 5.21
C ILE A 87 15.17 2.80 4.63
#